data_AF-A0A8T3B655-F1
#
_entry.id   AF-A0A8T3B655-F1
#
_cell.length_a   1.000
_cell.length_b   1.000
_cell.length_c   1.000
_cell.angle_alpha   90.00
_cell.angle_beta   90.00
_cell.angle_gamma   90.00
#
_symmetry.space_group_name_H-M   'P 1'
#
loop_
_entity.id
_entity.type
_entity.pdbx_description
1 polymer ?
#
loop_
_entity_poly.entity_id
_entity_poly.type
_entity_poly.pdbx_seq_one_letter_code
_entity_poly.pdbx_strand_id
1 'polypeptide(L)'
;MTNPEIDHGFVFDDQGRTDILGSPFFDVFFGNDETVEGYTTASLYQLTLSIEEHLPPAVGNRRPPTTSSTAGYRSVNEEWVPKRLMKLYMDFCDKSTEAPSHKLLKQLYNLEVSEDEVIVSDCALQDRSILSFLHALEVHKTVALLDISHNSLGNETMEKIQQIFTSSNQKYGGLTLDLHCNRFGPTALFQICECPVMFKRLEVLNLSQNRLTDACSSYLSTILENCQALYNLKIEQCSLTSRTIQKLADCLHGGSVLSHLSIGKNNPISANTMVNLLSNLSSLKCFSELSLTGIRLNKPVVDGLCHLAKSSSFSALFLGGTCMGADGAMRLTEALSCGPQELEKFDLSVCGITSDFIGKICEHIVQINGIVELNLGGNSIGDEGCYALECMLSDPQCSVKSLILDRCHLGLGGILRIIVALAGNESLEELHLVDNVDIANERALEYQPKPAKTGELEVADSEDDEASKDGSGKQNPSICFPLIQELSVGIDATKQLQLLDLSKNGFSTEAIESLHLSWSSARSRCSQVAYKHHNQEDQTLHFSVVGRRCCGVRSCCKRD
;
A
#
# COMPACT_ATOMS: atom_id res chain seq x y z
N MET A 1 -30.90 3.19 14.61
CA MET A 1 -32.00 2.45 13.97
C MET A 1 -33.31 2.81 14.67
N THR A 2 -34.02 3.84 14.18
CA THR A 2 -35.22 4.42 14.84
C THR A 2 -36.47 4.38 13.98
N ASN A 3 -36.47 3.68 12.82
CA ASN A 3 -37.65 3.57 11.97
C ASN A 3 -37.95 2.09 11.61
N PRO A 4 -39.00 1.47 12.18
CA PRO A 4 -39.32 0.06 11.99
C PRO A 4 -39.97 -0.28 10.63
N GLU A 5 -40.22 0.71 9.77
CA GLU A 5 -40.83 0.49 8.45
C GLU A 5 -39.81 0.28 7.31
N ILE A 6 -38.51 0.37 7.60
CA ILE A 6 -37.45 0.17 6.59
C ILE A 6 -36.96 -1.28 6.69
N ASP A 7 -37.23 -2.07 5.65
CA ASP A 7 -36.72 -3.45 5.52
C ASP A 7 -35.22 -3.41 5.20
N HIS A 8 -34.41 -3.71 6.20
CA HIS A 8 -32.95 -3.72 6.11
C HIS A 8 -32.39 -5.08 5.61
N GLY A 9 -33.23 -5.99 5.10
CA GLY A 9 -32.81 -7.26 4.52
C GLY A 9 -32.40 -8.33 5.55
N PHE A 10 -32.85 -8.19 6.81
CA PHE A 10 -32.66 -9.21 7.83
C PHE A 10 -33.61 -10.39 7.61
N VAL A 11 -33.10 -11.61 7.76
CA VAL A 11 -33.92 -12.82 7.77
C VAL A 11 -34.44 -13.06 9.18
N PHE A 12 -35.67 -13.51 9.33
CA PHE A 12 -36.30 -13.79 10.63
C PHE A 12 -36.71 -15.26 10.71
N ASP A 13 -36.55 -15.86 11.89
CA ASP A 13 -36.99 -17.21 12.20
C ASP A 13 -38.53 -17.31 12.27
N ASP A 14 -39.07 -18.53 12.31
CA ASP A 14 -40.51 -18.79 12.38
C ASP A 14 -41.18 -18.23 13.67
N GLN A 15 -40.39 -17.70 14.60
CA GLN A 15 -40.84 -17.06 15.84
C GLN A 15 -40.72 -15.52 15.77
N GLY A 16 -40.36 -14.97 14.61
CA GLY A 16 -40.25 -13.54 14.35
C GLY A 16 -39.00 -12.88 14.92
N ARG A 17 -37.98 -13.66 15.31
CA ARG A 17 -36.69 -13.14 15.78
C ARG A 17 -35.67 -13.15 14.66
N THR A 18 -34.71 -12.23 14.68
CA THR A 18 -33.69 -12.13 13.63
C THR A 18 -32.82 -13.39 13.57
N ASP A 19 -32.85 -14.08 12.43
CA ASP A 19 -31.95 -15.17 12.10
C ASP A 19 -30.66 -14.58 11.50
N ILE A 20 -29.67 -14.45 12.39
CA ILE A 20 -28.38 -13.86 12.06
C ILE A 20 -27.64 -14.72 11.04
N LEU A 21 -27.75 -16.05 11.11
CA LEU A 21 -27.01 -16.99 10.25
C LEU A 21 -27.58 -17.03 8.81
N GLY A 22 -28.88 -16.81 8.67
CA GLY A 22 -29.56 -16.72 7.38
C GLY A 22 -29.52 -15.33 6.73
N SER A 23 -29.12 -14.30 7.47
CA SER A 23 -29.04 -12.93 6.97
C SER A 23 -27.83 -12.75 6.05
N PRO A 24 -27.92 -11.97 4.95
CA PRO A 24 -26.88 -11.86 3.92
C PRO A 24 -25.55 -11.26 4.40
N PHE A 25 -25.50 -10.81 5.65
CA PHE A 25 -24.34 -10.24 6.31
C PHE A 25 -23.49 -11.27 7.06
N PHE A 26 -23.91 -12.54 7.10
CA PHE A 26 -23.23 -13.61 7.82
C PHE A 26 -22.59 -14.63 6.85
N ASP A 27 -21.27 -14.80 6.91
CA ASP A 27 -20.50 -15.78 6.11
C ASP A 27 -19.96 -16.90 7.02
N VAL A 28 -20.41 -18.13 6.78
CA VAL A 28 -20.13 -19.33 7.59
C VAL A 28 -18.74 -19.93 7.29
N PHE A 29 -18.03 -19.46 6.26
CA PHE A 29 -16.68 -19.95 5.93
C PHE A 29 -15.53 -19.16 6.57
N PHE A 30 -15.83 -18.22 7.48
CA PHE A 30 -14.81 -17.51 8.23
C PHE A 30 -14.14 -18.47 9.24
N GLY A 31 -12.85 -18.74 9.03
CA GLY A 31 -12.05 -19.55 9.94
C GLY A 31 -11.96 -18.90 11.33
N ASN A 32 -12.00 -19.75 12.36
CA ASN A 32 -11.89 -19.37 13.78
C ASN A 32 -10.50 -18.80 14.13
N ASP A 33 -10.22 -17.56 13.73
CA ASP A 33 -9.15 -16.76 14.34
C ASP A 33 -9.75 -15.47 14.91
N GLU A 34 -9.63 -15.34 16.22
CA GLU A 34 -10.39 -14.47 17.10
C GLU A 34 -9.95 -12.99 17.01
N THR A 35 -10.85 -12.09 16.60
CA THR A 35 -11.21 -10.89 17.39
C THR A 35 -12.59 -10.37 16.96
N VAL A 36 -13.44 -10.04 17.94
CA VAL A 36 -14.76 -9.41 17.74
C VAL A 36 -14.64 -8.06 17.00
N GLU A 37 -13.48 -7.43 17.08
CA GLU A 37 -13.15 -6.15 16.46
C GLU A 37 -13.01 -6.24 14.92
N GLY A 38 -12.45 -7.34 14.40
CA GLY A 38 -12.38 -7.60 12.96
C GLY A 38 -13.75 -7.83 12.33
N TYR A 39 -14.63 -8.56 13.05
CA TYR A 39 -16.01 -8.79 12.61
C TYR A 39 -16.84 -7.51 12.64
N THR A 40 -16.77 -6.75 13.74
CA THR A 40 -17.54 -5.49 13.89
C THR A 40 -17.12 -4.41 12.91
N THR A 41 -15.83 -4.27 12.59
CA THR A 41 -15.34 -3.27 11.63
C THR A 41 -15.82 -3.55 10.20
N ALA A 42 -15.83 -4.82 9.79
CA ALA A 42 -16.33 -5.22 8.47
C ALA A 42 -17.86 -5.13 8.36
N SER A 43 -18.59 -5.52 9.42
CA SER A 43 -20.05 -5.35 9.49
C SER A 43 -20.45 -3.88 9.50
N LEU A 44 -19.72 -3.00 10.22
CA LEU A 44 -19.94 -1.55 10.21
C LEU A 44 -19.72 -0.97 8.80
N TYR A 45 -18.69 -1.42 8.08
CA TYR A 45 -18.43 -0.97 6.72
C TYR A 45 -19.58 -1.33 5.76
N GLN A 46 -20.07 -2.56 5.81
CA GLN A 46 -21.21 -3.00 4.99
C GLN A 46 -22.53 -2.33 5.39
N LEU A 47 -22.79 -2.19 6.70
CA LEU A 47 -23.96 -1.47 7.21
C LEU A 47 -23.92 0.02 6.82
N THR A 48 -22.75 0.66 6.81
CA THR A 48 -22.61 2.08 6.43
C THR A 48 -22.98 2.29 4.96
N LEU A 49 -22.55 1.38 4.07
CA LEU A 49 -22.91 1.43 2.66
C LEU A 49 -24.42 1.25 2.42
N SER A 50 -25.07 0.35 3.16
CA SER A 50 -26.54 0.17 3.08
C SER A 50 -27.34 1.29 3.75
N ILE A 51 -26.79 1.95 4.79
CA ILE A 51 -27.44 3.09 5.46
C ILE A 51 -27.40 4.34 4.55
N GLU A 52 -26.32 4.56 3.80
CA GLU A 52 -26.21 5.68 2.86
C GLU A 52 -27.15 5.52 1.65
N GLU A 53 -27.46 4.29 1.24
CA GLU A 53 -28.36 3.99 0.13
C GLU A 53 -29.85 4.27 0.44
N HIS A 54 -30.21 4.51 1.72
CA HIS A 54 -31.61 4.64 2.17
C HIS A 54 -31.94 6.00 2.82
N LEU A 55 -31.06 7.01 2.70
CA LEU A 55 -31.34 8.39 3.10
C LEU A 55 -32.28 9.07 2.09
N PRO A 56 -33.46 9.58 2.50
CA PRO A 56 -34.33 10.32 1.59
C PRO A 56 -33.73 11.67 1.19
N PRO A 57 -34.03 12.18 -0.01
CA PRO A 57 -33.52 13.47 -0.48
C PRO A 57 -34.20 14.62 0.30
N ALA A 58 -33.41 15.44 1.01
CA ALA A 58 -33.97 16.54 1.78
C ALA A 58 -34.45 17.71 0.88
N VAL A 59 -35.77 17.91 0.88
CA VAL A 59 -36.49 19.04 0.27
C VAL A 59 -36.57 20.22 1.24
N GLY A 60 -36.18 21.42 0.79
CA GLY A 60 -36.90 22.68 0.96
C GLY A 60 -37.04 23.38 2.34
N ASN A 61 -36.35 24.53 2.44
CA ASN A 61 -36.80 25.82 3.03
C ASN A 61 -37.32 25.90 4.48
N ARG A 62 -36.54 26.59 5.32
CA ARG A 62 -37.07 27.64 6.22
C ARG A 62 -36.16 28.88 6.20
N ARG A 63 -36.72 30.01 5.74
CA ARG A 63 -36.17 31.38 5.92
C ARG A 63 -36.20 31.78 7.40
N PRO A 64 -35.28 32.64 7.85
CA PRO A 64 -35.71 33.90 8.46
C PRO A 64 -34.79 35.10 8.09
N PRO A 65 -35.03 36.30 8.63
CA PRO A 65 -35.61 37.44 7.93
C PRO A 65 -34.60 38.33 7.19
N THR A 66 -35.14 39.09 6.24
CA THR A 66 -34.50 40.20 5.55
C THR A 66 -33.95 41.25 6.53
N THR A 67 -32.65 41.49 6.48
CA THR A 67 -32.09 42.81 6.74
C THR A 67 -31.15 43.17 5.59
N SER A 68 -31.45 44.29 4.97
CA SER A 68 -30.68 44.92 3.91
C SER A 68 -29.29 45.29 4.41
N SER A 69 -28.24 44.81 3.74
CA SER A 69 -26.94 45.47 3.75
C SER A 69 -26.13 45.04 2.53
N THR A 70 -26.09 45.90 1.53
CA THR A 70 -25.05 45.94 0.50
C THR A 70 -23.67 45.95 1.16
N ALA A 71 -22.97 44.82 1.12
CA ALA A 71 -21.56 44.74 1.50
C ALA A 71 -20.84 43.82 0.52
N GLY A 72 -19.96 44.42 -0.28
CA GLY A 72 -19.24 43.77 -1.37
C GLY A 72 -18.33 42.65 -0.92
N TYR A 73 -18.07 41.77 -1.88
CA TYR A 73 -16.96 40.82 -1.90
C TYR A 73 -15.67 41.50 -1.43
N ARG A 74 -15.31 41.31 -0.16
CA ARG A 74 -13.97 41.61 0.33
C ARG A 74 -13.08 40.44 -0.02
N SER A 75 -12.32 40.61 -1.10
CA SER A 75 -10.87 40.40 -1.17
C SER A 75 -10.31 39.37 -0.16
N VAL A 76 -10.14 38.12 -0.62
CA VAL A 76 -9.07 37.27 -0.11
C VAL A 76 -7.84 37.60 -0.96
N ASN A 77 -7.02 38.53 -0.46
CA ASN A 77 -5.68 38.77 -0.95
C ASN A 77 -4.75 37.78 -0.24
N GLU A 78 -4.52 36.64 -0.86
CA GLU A 78 -3.19 36.03 -0.93
C GLU A 78 -2.96 35.72 -2.41
N GLU A 79 -1.79 36.10 -2.92
CA GLU A 79 -1.47 36.20 -4.34
C GLU A 79 -1.43 34.84 -5.04
N TRP A 80 -2.60 34.29 -5.39
CA TRP A 80 -2.67 33.15 -6.29
C TRP A 80 -2.52 33.67 -7.72
N VAL A 81 -1.49 33.23 -8.44
CA VAL A 81 -1.42 33.42 -9.90
C VAL A 81 -2.16 32.26 -10.55
N PRO A 82 -3.41 32.44 -11.03
CA PRO A 82 -4.21 31.34 -11.54
C PRO A 82 -3.63 30.82 -12.87
N LYS A 83 -3.29 29.52 -12.91
CA LYS A 83 -2.90 28.83 -14.15
C LYS A 83 -4.09 28.77 -15.12
N ARG A 84 -3.79 28.65 -16.42
CA ARG A 84 -4.80 28.69 -17.49
C ARG A 84 -5.96 27.72 -17.25
N LEU A 85 -5.66 26.45 -16.95
CA LEU A 85 -6.68 25.42 -16.71
C LEU A 85 -7.51 25.72 -15.45
N MET A 86 -6.89 26.22 -14.38
CA MET A 86 -7.59 26.62 -13.16
C MET A 86 -8.55 27.79 -13.41
N LYS A 87 -8.12 28.78 -14.20
CA LYS A 87 -8.98 29.90 -14.61
C LYS A 87 -10.17 29.42 -15.45
N LEU A 88 -9.92 28.56 -16.44
CA LEU A 88 -10.98 27.97 -17.26
C LEU A 88 -11.99 27.21 -16.40
N TYR A 89 -11.52 26.42 -15.44
CA TYR A 89 -12.39 25.71 -14.51
C TYR A 89 -13.28 26.64 -13.69
N MET A 90 -12.70 27.69 -13.09
CA MET A 90 -13.48 28.70 -12.36
C MET A 90 -14.51 29.40 -13.26
N ASP A 91 -14.12 29.78 -14.48
CA ASP A 91 -15.02 30.40 -15.45
C ASP A 91 -16.20 29.48 -15.82
N PHE A 92 -15.98 28.16 -15.89
CA PHE A 92 -17.05 27.19 -16.14
C PHE A 92 -17.93 26.94 -14.91
N CYS A 93 -17.37 26.92 -13.70
CA CYS A 93 -18.14 26.85 -12.45
C CYS A 93 -19.05 28.08 -12.28
N ASP A 94 -18.55 29.28 -12.58
CA ASP A 94 -19.34 30.51 -12.53
C ASP A 94 -20.50 30.48 -13.53
N LYS A 95 -20.28 29.91 -14.72
CA LYS A 95 -21.33 29.71 -15.74
C LYS A 95 -22.36 28.65 -15.36
N SER A 96 -21.94 27.58 -14.70
CA SER A 96 -22.82 26.48 -14.29
C SER A 96 -23.52 26.73 -12.95
N THR A 97 -23.19 27.83 -12.26
CA THR A 97 -23.66 28.15 -10.88
C THR A 97 -23.27 27.10 -9.84
N GLU A 98 -22.22 26.32 -10.12
CA GLU A 98 -21.68 25.31 -9.20
C GLU A 98 -20.53 25.90 -8.38
N ALA A 99 -20.46 25.56 -7.10
CA ALA A 99 -19.32 25.94 -6.27
C ALA A 99 -18.07 25.13 -6.69
N PRO A 100 -16.92 25.77 -6.96
CA PRO A 100 -15.71 25.05 -7.33
C PRO A 100 -15.18 24.21 -6.15
N SER A 101 -14.67 23.02 -6.46
CA SER A 101 -14.07 22.15 -5.44
C SER A 101 -12.76 22.74 -4.94
N HIS A 102 -12.70 23.05 -3.64
CA HIS A 102 -11.49 23.57 -3.00
C HIS A 102 -10.30 22.59 -3.11
N LYS A 103 -10.55 21.27 -3.03
CA LYS A 103 -9.51 20.25 -3.20
C LYS A 103 -8.94 20.28 -4.62
N LEU A 104 -9.80 20.37 -5.63
CA LEU A 104 -9.37 20.43 -7.03
C LEU A 104 -8.60 21.71 -7.34
N LEU A 105 -9.07 22.87 -6.86
CA LEU A 105 -8.33 24.14 -7.01
C LEU A 105 -6.94 24.06 -6.39
N LYS A 106 -6.81 23.45 -5.20
CA LYS A 106 -5.51 23.25 -4.56
C LYS A 106 -4.58 22.36 -5.39
N GLN A 107 -5.10 21.26 -5.95
CA GLN A 107 -4.31 20.39 -6.83
C GLN A 107 -3.87 21.14 -8.10
N LEU A 108 -4.79 21.79 -8.80
CA LEU A 108 -4.48 22.55 -10.01
C LEU A 108 -3.47 23.68 -9.79
N TYR A 109 -3.50 24.30 -8.60
CA TYR A 109 -2.50 25.29 -8.21
C TYR A 109 -1.12 24.67 -8.02
N ASN A 110 -1.05 23.56 -7.27
CA ASN A 110 0.17 22.83 -6.93
C ASN A 110 0.80 22.05 -8.09
N LEU A 111 0.20 22.04 -9.29
CA LEU A 111 0.79 21.44 -10.49
C LEU A 111 2.08 22.15 -10.90
N GLU A 112 3.20 21.89 -10.25
CA GLU A 112 4.51 22.46 -10.62
C GLU A 112 4.98 22.03 -12.02
N VAL A 113 4.33 20.99 -12.57
CA VAL A 113 4.68 20.34 -13.83
C VAL A 113 4.01 21.02 -15.03
N SER A 114 4.56 20.72 -16.22
CA SER A 114 4.11 21.14 -17.55
C SER A 114 2.60 21.35 -17.66
N GLU A 115 2.15 22.36 -18.44
CA GLU A 115 0.73 22.64 -18.64
C GLU A 115 -0.06 21.44 -19.19
N ASP A 116 0.61 20.45 -19.80
CA ASP A 116 -0.01 19.24 -20.38
C ASP A 116 -0.20 18.09 -19.38
N GLU A 117 0.30 18.23 -18.15
CA GLU A 117 0.16 17.23 -17.08
C GLU A 117 -0.91 17.66 -16.08
N VAL A 118 -2.01 16.91 -16.07
CA VAL A 118 -3.21 17.24 -15.32
C VAL A 118 -3.43 16.18 -14.24
N ILE A 119 -3.04 16.51 -13.01
CA ILE A 119 -3.16 15.64 -11.84
C ILE A 119 -4.23 16.20 -10.89
N VAL A 120 -5.35 15.50 -10.80
CA VAL A 120 -6.51 15.84 -9.96
C VAL A 120 -7.01 14.62 -9.16
N SER A 121 -6.06 13.86 -8.62
CA SER A 121 -6.31 12.73 -7.73
C SER A 121 -6.82 13.17 -6.34
N ASP A 122 -7.64 12.32 -5.70
CA ASP A 122 -8.21 12.53 -4.34
C ASP A 122 -8.90 13.90 -4.17
N CYS A 123 -9.70 14.28 -5.15
CA CYS A 123 -10.42 15.55 -5.17
C CYS A 123 -11.90 15.41 -4.72
N ALA A 124 -12.30 14.21 -4.31
CA ALA A 124 -13.69 13.84 -3.98
C ALA A 124 -14.68 14.15 -5.12
N LEU A 125 -14.23 13.99 -6.37
CA LEU A 125 -15.03 14.28 -7.55
C LEU A 125 -16.06 13.17 -7.81
N GLN A 126 -17.23 13.60 -8.24
CA GLN A 126 -18.32 12.77 -8.77
C GLN A 126 -18.67 13.21 -10.20
N ASP A 127 -19.39 12.37 -10.93
CA ASP A 127 -19.77 12.58 -12.33
C ASP A 127 -20.41 13.94 -12.62
N ARG A 128 -21.18 14.49 -11.67
CA ARG A 128 -21.77 15.84 -11.81
C ARG A 128 -20.76 16.95 -11.56
N SER A 129 -20.00 16.85 -10.47
CA SER A 129 -19.04 17.90 -10.07
C SER A 129 -17.84 18.06 -11.01
N ILE A 130 -17.49 17.00 -11.76
CA ILE A 130 -16.33 17.04 -12.67
C ILE A 130 -16.65 17.73 -14.00
N LEU A 131 -17.93 17.95 -14.35
CA LEU A 131 -18.31 18.43 -15.69
C LEU A 131 -17.73 19.80 -16.03
N SER A 132 -17.79 20.72 -15.09
CA SER A 132 -17.19 22.06 -15.24
C SER A 132 -15.67 21.95 -15.51
N PHE A 133 -15.01 20.95 -14.92
CA PHE A 133 -13.60 20.66 -15.17
C PHE A 133 -13.35 19.99 -16.53
N LEU A 134 -14.19 19.04 -16.95
CA LEU A 134 -14.07 18.42 -18.28
C LEU A 134 -14.26 19.44 -19.40
N HIS A 135 -15.20 20.38 -19.28
CA HIS A 135 -15.33 21.48 -20.24
C HIS A 135 -14.09 22.39 -20.25
N ALA A 136 -13.47 22.63 -19.09
CA ALA A 136 -12.21 23.35 -19.04
C ALA A 136 -11.09 22.58 -19.76
N LEU A 137 -11.03 21.25 -19.58
CA LEU A 137 -10.07 20.36 -20.22
C LEU A 137 -10.25 20.31 -21.75
N GLU A 138 -11.50 20.31 -22.22
CA GLU A 138 -11.83 20.38 -23.65
C GLU A 138 -11.23 21.64 -24.32
N VAL A 139 -11.29 22.78 -23.61
CA VAL A 139 -10.73 24.06 -24.10
C VAL A 139 -9.21 24.13 -23.96
N HIS A 140 -8.64 23.36 -23.03
CA HIS A 140 -7.19 23.28 -22.78
C HIS A 140 -6.45 22.61 -23.94
N LYS A 141 -7.11 21.67 -24.65
CA LYS A 141 -6.71 21.01 -25.91
C LYS A 141 -5.47 20.12 -25.89
N THR A 142 -4.53 20.31 -24.97
CA THR A 142 -3.33 19.48 -24.85
C THR A 142 -3.28 18.78 -23.49
N VAL A 143 -3.19 17.46 -23.51
CA VAL A 143 -3.13 16.59 -22.33
C VAL A 143 -2.21 15.43 -22.66
N ALA A 144 -1.06 15.37 -21.99
CA ALA A 144 -0.09 14.26 -22.08
C ALA A 144 -0.25 13.30 -20.90
N LEU A 145 -0.58 13.81 -19.72
CA LEU A 145 -0.89 13.02 -18.53
C LEU A 145 -2.23 13.46 -17.96
N LEU A 146 -3.13 12.52 -17.75
CA LEU A 146 -4.39 12.74 -17.04
C LEU A 146 -4.49 11.75 -15.89
N ASP A 147 -4.35 12.26 -14.66
CA ASP A 147 -4.59 11.51 -13.44
C ASP A 147 -5.85 12.04 -12.76
N ILE A 148 -6.91 11.24 -12.80
CA ILE A 148 -8.20 11.47 -12.13
C ILE A 148 -8.50 10.37 -11.10
N SER A 149 -7.45 9.73 -10.59
CA SER A 149 -7.54 8.61 -9.65
C SER A 149 -8.13 8.99 -8.29
N HIS A 150 -8.50 7.98 -7.49
CA HIS A 150 -9.05 8.18 -6.14
C HIS A 150 -10.22 9.16 -6.09
N ASN A 151 -11.17 9.00 -7.02
CA ASN A 151 -12.40 9.78 -7.07
C ASN A 151 -13.61 8.82 -7.16
N SER A 152 -14.80 9.38 -7.31
CA SER A 152 -16.06 8.63 -7.46
C SER A 152 -16.63 8.79 -8.87
N LEU A 153 -15.79 8.64 -9.89
CA LEU A 153 -16.16 8.84 -11.30
C LEU A 153 -16.68 7.54 -11.92
N GLY A 154 -17.76 7.64 -12.69
CA GLY A 154 -18.41 6.55 -13.41
C GLY A 154 -18.25 6.67 -14.93
N ASN A 155 -18.94 5.78 -15.66
CA ASN A 155 -18.76 5.62 -17.11
C ASN A 155 -19.13 6.88 -17.93
N GLU A 156 -20.08 7.70 -17.46
CA GLU A 156 -20.45 8.96 -18.12
C GLU A 156 -19.28 9.94 -18.21
N THR A 157 -18.38 9.91 -17.22
CA THR A 157 -17.16 10.73 -17.24
C THR A 157 -16.22 10.27 -18.36
N MET A 158 -16.08 8.95 -18.59
CA MET A 158 -15.23 8.46 -19.69
C MET A 158 -15.79 8.76 -21.08
N GLU A 159 -17.11 8.82 -21.24
CA GLU A 159 -17.72 9.25 -22.51
C GLU A 159 -17.31 10.70 -22.85
N LYS A 160 -17.35 11.60 -21.86
CA LYS A 160 -16.91 12.99 -22.04
C LYS A 160 -15.41 13.09 -22.29
N ILE A 161 -14.60 12.28 -21.60
CA ILE A 161 -13.15 12.23 -21.84
C ILE A 161 -12.87 11.74 -23.27
N GLN A 162 -13.58 10.72 -23.75
CA GLN A 162 -13.50 10.27 -25.14
C GLN A 162 -13.81 11.40 -26.12
N GLN A 163 -14.84 12.21 -25.85
CA GLN A 163 -15.19 13.36 -26.69
C GLN A 163 -14.08 14.41 -26.69
N ILE A 164 -13.49 14.73 -25.52
CA ILE A 164 -12.36 15.65 -25.38
C ILE A 164 -11.18 15.21 -26.25
N PHE A 165 -10.77 13.94 -26.17
CA PHE A 165 -9.64 13.45 -26.97
C PHE A 165 -9.98 13.39 -28.47
N THR A 166 -11.23 13.09 -28.82
CA THR A 166 -11.70 13.06 -30.21
C THR A 166 -11.75 14.47 -30.83
N SER A 167 -12.15 15.48 -30.06
CA SER A 167 -12.17 16.88 -30.49
C SER A 167 -10.80 17.56 -30.39
N SER A 168 -9.84 16.96 -29.67
CA SER A 168 -8.49 17.46 -29.55
C SER A 168 -7.73 17.43 -30.89
N ASN A 169 -6.91 18.45 -31.14
CA ASN A 169 -5.98 18.47 -32.27
C ASN A 169 -4.66 17.75 -31.94
N GLN A 170 -4.50 17.24 -30.72
CA GLN A 170 -3.28 16.59 -30.26
C GLN A 170 -3.25 15.13 -30.71
N LYS A 171 -2.66 14.91 -31.88
CA LYS A 171 -2.49 13.58 -32.50
C LYS A 171 -1.15 12.93 -32.21
N TYR A 172 -0.27 13.60 -31.47
CA TYR A 172 1.10 13.22 -31.21
C TYR A 172 1.42 13.36 -29.71
N GLY A 173 2.51 12.74 -29.28
CA GLY A 173 2.93 12.70 -27.88
C GLY A 173 2.23 11.59 -27.09
N GLY A 174 2.98 11.00 -26.16
CA GLY A 174 2.49 9.97 -25.26
C GLY A 174 1.29 10.43 -24.45
N LEU A 175 0.45 9.46 -24.09
CA LEU A 175 -0.69 9.64 -23.21
C LEU A 175 -0.56 8.67 -22.05
N THR A 176 -0.45 9.24 -20.85
CA THR A 176 -0.62 8.53 -19.58
C THR A 176 -2.01 8.78 -19.06
N LEU A 177 -2.77 7.72 -18.85
CA LEU A 177 -4.14 7.78 -18.34
C LEU A 177 -4.22 6.99 -17.03
N ASP A 178 -4.29 7.71 -15.92
CA ASP A 178 -4.49 7.13 -14.60
C ASP A 178 -5.93 7.34 -14.11
N LEU A 179 -6.66 6.22 -14.06
CA LEU A 179 -8.08 6.13 -13.72
C LEU A 179 -8.32 5.29 -12.45
N HIS A 180 -7.27 4.92 -11.72
CA HIS A 180 -7.40 3.93 -10.65
C HIS A 180 -8.27 4.44 -9.48
N CYS A 181 -8.85 3.51 -8.72
CA CYS A 181 -9.70 3.80 -7.56
C CYS A 181 -10.87 4.76 -7.91
N ASN A 182 -11.72 4.31 -8.84
CA ASN A 182 -12.93 5.00 -9.28
C ASN A 182 -14.09 3.99 -9.42
N ARG A 183 -15.21 4.40 -10.02
CA ARG A 183 -16.38 3.56 -10.31
C ARG A 183 -16.51 3.25 -11.79
N PHE A 184 -15.40 3.17 -12.52
CA PHE A 184 -15.42 2.78 -13.93
C PHE A 184 -15.77 1.30 -14.07
N GLY A 185 -16.68 1.02 -14.99
CA GLY A 185 -17.06 -0.33 -15.39
C GLY A 185 -16.49 -0.70 -16.76
N PRO A 186 -16.87 -1.87 -17.30
CA PRO A 186 -16.37 -2.35 -18.59
C PRO A 186 -16.72 -1.42 -19.77
N THR A 187 -17.82 -0.68 -19.68
CA THR A 187 -18.20 0.31 -20.72
C THR A 187 -17.29 1.53 -20.75
N ALA A 188 -16.51 1.81 -19.71
CA ALA A 188 -15.48 2.84 -19.74
C ALA A 188 -14.38 2.48 -20.75
N LEU A 189 -13.99 1.20 -20.83
CA LEU A 189 -12.98 0.74 -21.79
C LEU A 189 -13.51 0.74 -23.22
N PHE A 190 -14.81 0.53 -23.42
CA PHE A 190 -15.44 0.72 -24.72
C PHE A 190 -15.19 2.14 -25.25
N GLN A 191 -15.26 3.17 -24.39
CA GLN A 191 -14.96 4.55 -24.80
C GLN A 191 -13.50 4.74 -25.25
N ILE A 192 -12.56 4.03 -24.61
CA ILE A 192 -11.16 4.01 -25.05
C ILE A 192 -11.05 3.36 -26.43
N CYS A 193 -11.76 2.24 -26.64
CA CYS A 193 -11.76 1.53 -27.92
C CYS A 193 -12.35 2.35 -29.08
N GLU A 194 -13.35 3.17 -28.81
CA GLU A 194 -13.98 4.06 -29.79
C GLU A 194 -13.18 5.35 -30.05
N CYS A 195 -11.96 5.47 -29.50
CA CYS A 195 -11.12 6.65 -29.67
C CYS A 195 -9.78 6.32 -30.38
N PRO A 196 -9.70 6.49 -31.72
CA PRO A 196 -8.47 6.23 -32.47
C PRO A 196 -7.27 7.10 -32.05
N VAL A 197 -7.53 8.27 -31.45
CA VAL A 197 -6.49 9.16 -30.93
C VAL A 197 -5.84 8.54 -29.69
N MET A 198 -6.63 7.94 -28.79
CA MET A 198 -6.10 7.26 -27.61
C MET A 198 -5.22 6.08 -28.03
N PHE A 199 -5.67 5.20 -28.94
CA PHE A 199 -4.86 4.06 -29.38
C PHE A 199 -3.47 4.42 -29.90
N LYS A 200 -3.33 5.56 -30.60
CA LYS A 200 -2.04 5.99 -31.13
C LYS A 200 -1.09 6.57 -30.09
N ARG A 201 -1.64 7.02 -28.96
CA ARG A 201 -0.89 7.82 -27.97
C ARG A 201 -0.72 7.09 -26.64
N LEU A 202 -1.60 6.15 -26.30
CA LEU A 202 -1.66 5.54 -24.99
C LEU A 202 -0.39 4.72 -24.71
N GLU A 203 0.35 5.16 -23.71
CA GLU A 203 1.63 4.59 -23.28
C GLU A 203 1.49 3.90 -21.91
N VAL A 204 0.68 4.50 -21.04
CA VAL A 204 0.41 4.03 -19.68
C VAL A 204 -1.10 4.05 -19.45
N LEU A 205 -1.66 2.91 -19.03
CA LEU A 205 -3.05 2.79 -18.64
C LEU A 205 -3.16 2.14 -17.27
N ASN A 206 -3.62 2.92 -16.28
CA ASN A 206 -3.90 2.41 -14.95
C ASN A 206 -5.41 2.42 -14.68
N LEU A 207 -5.98 1.22 -14.58
CA LEU A 207 -7.41 0.98 -14.32
C LEU A 207 -7.64 0.31 -12.97
N SER A 208 -6.59 0.14 -12.15
CA SER A 208 -6.65 -0.65 -10.92
C SER A 208 -7.75 -0.17 -9.96
N GLN A 209 -8.30 -1.07 -9.14
CA GLN A 209 -9.38 -0.78 -8.19
C GLN A 209 -10.65 -0.19 -8.83
N ASN A 210 -10.98 -0.60 -10.06
CA ASN A 210 -12.26 -0.33 -10.70
C ASN A 210 -13.02 -1.64 -10.95
N ARG A 211 -14.35 -1.66 -10.80
CA ARG A 211 -15.13 -2.90 -10.99
C ARG A 211 -15.38 -3.20 -12.48
N LEU A 212 -14.33 -3.62 -13.19
CA LEU A 212 -14.39 -3.88 -14.63
C LEU A 212 -15.09 -5.21 -14.97
N THR A 213 -14.90 -6.25 -14.15
CA THR A 213 -15.44 -7.62 -14.38
C THR A 213 -14.96 -8.25 -15.70
N ASP A 214 -15.33 -9.51 -15.97
CA ASP A 214 -14.90 -10.18 -17.21
C ASP A 214 -15.54 -9.64 -18.50
N ALA A 215 -16.56 -8.80 -18.40
CA ALA A 215 -17.15 -8.12 -19.55
C ALA A 215 -16.15 -7.18 -20.25
N CYS A 216 -15.05 -6.79 -19.59
CA CYS A 216 -14.01 -5.95 -20.19
C CYS A 216 -13.00 -6.70 -21.07
N SER A 217 -13.03 -8.05 -21.07
CA SER A 217 -12.01 -8.89 -21.69
C SER A 217 -11.74 -8.60 -23.17
N SER A 218 -12.80 -8.40 -23.97
CA SER A 218 -12.66 -8.05 -25.38
C SER A 218 -12.05 -6.66 -25.57
N TYR A 219 -12.47 -5.68 -24.76
CA TYR A 219 -11.96 -4.31 -24.85
C TYR A 219 -10.47 -4.24 -24.49
N LEU A 220 -10.03 -4.95 -23.43
CA LEU A 220 -8.62 -5.03 -23.08
C LEU A 220 -7.77 -5.70 -24.18
N SER A 221 -8.28 -6.78 -24.80
CA SER A 221 -7.63 -7.42 -25.95
C SER A 221 -7.48 -6.42 -27.10
N THR A 222 -8.54 -5.68 -27.43
CA THR A 222 -8.53 -4.67 -28.49
C THR A 222 -7.55 -3.54 -28.16
N ILE A 223 -7.49 -3.07 -26.91
CA ILE A 223 -6.53 -2.05 -26.48
C ILE A 223 -5.10 -2.57 -26.68
N LEU A 224 -4.77 -3.78 -26.22
CA LEU A 224 -3.42 -4.33 -26.38
C LEU A 224 -3.03 -4.59 -27.84
N GLU A 225 -3.97 -5.00 -28.69
CA GLU A 225 -3.73 -5.24 -30.12
C GLU A 225 -3.55 -3.95 -30.93
N ASN A 226 -4.22 -2.86 -30.54
CA ASN A 226 -4.23 -1.61 -31.31
C ASN A 226 -3.28 -0.53 -30.75
N CYS A 227 -2.95 -0.57 -29.46
CA CYS A 227 -2.04 0.39 -28.85
C CYS A 227 -0.58 -0.01 -29.11
N GLN A 228 0.05 0.66 -30.07
CA GLN A 228 1.45 0.38 -30.45
C GLN A 228 2.49 0.91 -29.46
N ALA A 229 2.08 1.79 -28.55
CA ALA A 229 2.97 2.44 -27.58
C ALA A 229 2.70 2.02 -26.12
N LEU A 230 1.66 1.20 -25.86
CA LEU A 230 1.24 0.84 -24.51
C LEU A 230 2.24 -0.10 -23.85
N TYR A 231 3.18 0.48 -23.10
CA TYR A 231 4.23 -0.26 -22.43
C TYR A 231 3.86 -0.60 -20.97
N ASN A 232 2.89 0.10 -20.36
CA ASN A 232 2.49 -0.13 -18.97
C ASN A 232 0.97 -0.29 -18.83
N LEU A 233 0.54 -1.47 -18.37
CA LEU A 233 -0.86 -1.78 -18.09
C LEU A 233 -1.03 -2.23 -16.64
N LYS A 234 -1.86 -1.50 -15.88
CA LYS A 234 -2.22 -1.84 -14.50
C LYS A 234 -3.72 -2.09 -14.36
N ILE A 235 -4.08 -3.29 -13.96
CA ILE A 235 -5.46 -3.77 -13.81
C ILE A 235 -5.63 -4.55 -12.50
N GLU A 236 -5.00 -4.08 -11.42
CA GLU A 236 -5.07 -4.75 -10.12
C GLU A 236 -6.44 -4.57 -9.46
N GLN A 237 -6.94 -5.58 -8.76
CA GLN A 237 -8.21 -5.51 -8.02
C GLN A 237 -9.38 -5.01 -8.90
N CYS A 238 -9.49 -5.53 -10.12
CA CYS A 238 -10.52 -5.13 -11.10
C CYS A 238 -11.70 -6.10 -11.21
N SER A 239 -11.82 -7.04 -10.25
CA SER A 239 -12.76 -8.16 -10.28
C SER A 239 -12.62 -9.04 -11.55
N LEU A 240 -11.37 -9.24 -12.01
CA LEU A 240 -11.08 -10.05 -13.19
C LEU A 240 -10.87 -11.52 -12.81
N THR A 241 -11.28 -12.43 -13.68
CA THR A 241 -11.03 -13.86 -13.52
C THR A 241 -10.07 -14.38 -14.59
N SER A 242 -9.79 -15.69 -14.50
CA SER A 242 -9.09 -16.48 -15.52
C SER A 242 -9.55 -16.18 -16.95
N ARG A 243 -10.83 -15.90 -17.19
CA ARG A 243 -11.35 -15.62 -18.53
C ARG A 243 -10.66 -14.39 -19.15
N THR A 244 -10.59 -13.30 -18.40
CA THR A 244 -9.98 -12.06 -18.86
C THR A 244 -8.48 -12.20 -18.99
N ILE A 245 -7.82 -12.78 -17.99
CA ILE A 245 -6.36 -12.97 -18.01
C ILE A 245 -5.93 -13.92 -19.14
N GLN A 246 -6.73 -14.94 -19.45
CA GLN A 246 -6.47 -15.81 -20.60
C GLN A 246 -6.56 -15.03 -21.91
N LYS A 247 -7.59 -14.19 -22.06
CA LYS A 247 -7.75 -13.37 -23.27
C LYS A 247 -6.59 -12.37 -23.44
N LEU A 248 -6.13 -11.77 -22.33
CA LEU A 248 -4.93 -10.95 -22.30
C LEU A 248 -3.70 -11.75 -22.72
N ALA A 249 -3.49 -12.95 -22.15
CA ALA A 249 -2.37 -13.80 -22.53
C ALA A 249 -2.39 -14.12 -24.03
N ASP A 250 -3.55 -14.48 -24.59
CA ASP A 250 -3.69 -14.88 -25.99
C ASP A 250 -3.37 -13.74 -26.99
N CYS A 251 -3.52 -12.47 -26.59
CA CYS A 251 -3.18 -11.33 -27.44
C CYS A 251 -1.73 -10.83 -27.28
N LEU A 252 -1.01 -11.29 -26.24
CA LEU A 252 0.40 -10.99 -26.07
C LEU A 252 1.24 -11.86 -27.02
N HIS A 253 1.89 -11.22 -27.97
CA HIS A 253 2.85 -11.84 -28.87
C HIS A 253 4.18 -11.08 -28.83
N GLY A 254 5.28 -11.67 -29.33
CA GLY A 254 6.62 -11.07 -29.27
C GLY A 254 6.83 -9.73 -30.01
N GLY A 255 5.78 -9.18 -30.62
CA GLY A 255 5.75 -7.82 -31.18
C GLY A 255 5.09 -6.78 -30.26
N SER A 256 4.53 -7.20 -29.13
CA SER A 256 3.99 -6.28 -28.11
C SER A 256 5.13 -5.49 -27.47
N VAL A 257 4.87 -4.22 -27.21
CA VAL A 257 5.80 -3.28 -26.54
C VAL A 257 5.61 -3.29 -25.01
N LEU A 258 4.71 -4.13 -24.50
CA LEU A 258 4.40 -4.21 -23.08
C LEU A 258 5.66 -4.57 -22.28
N SER A 259 6.04 -3.70 -21.36
CA SER A 259 7.17 -3.89 -20.46
C SER A 259 6.75 -4.05 -19.01
N HIS A 260 5.60 -3.47 -18.63
CA HIS A 260 5.07 -3.46 -17.27
C HIS A 260 3.65 -4.02 -17.26
N LEU A 261 3.42 -5.03 -16.42
CA LEU A 261 2.09 -5.62 -16.24
C LEU A 261 1.77 -5.82 -14.76
N SER A 262 0.65 -5.25 -14.33
CA SER A 262 0.12 -5.44 -12.98
C SER A 262 -1.28 -6.05 -13.03
N ILE A 263 -1.41 -7.29 -12.55
CA ILE A 263 -2.69 -8.02 -12.51
C ILE A 263 -3.11 -8.44 -11.09
N GLY A 264 -2.38 -8.00 -10.07
CA GLY A 264 -2.56 -8.38 -8.67
C GLY A 264 -4.00 -8.26 -8.13
N LYS A 265 -4.28 -8.97 -7.04
CA LYS A 265 -5.55 -8.97 -6.29
C LYS A 265 -6.79 -9.28 -7.15
N ASN A 266 -6.60 -9.98 -8.26
CA ASN A 266 -7.67 -10.55 -9.07
C ASN A 266 -7.78 -12.05 -8.76
N ASN A 267 -9.00 -12.51 -8.48
CA ASN A 267 -9.27 -13.88 -8.06
C ASN A 267 -10.69 -14.27 -8.53
N PRO A 268 -10.93 -15.49 -9.06
CA PRO A 268 -9.98 -16.57 -9.29
C PRO A 268 -9.24 -16.53 -10.63
N ILE A 269 -7.92 -16.75 -10.57
CA ILE A 269 -7.06 -16.98 -11.74
C ILE A 269 -6.49 -18.40 -11.68
N SER A 270 -6.74 -19.19 -12.72
CA SER A 270 -6.30 -20.56 -12.82
C SER A 270 -4.80 -20.65 -13.07
N ALA A 271 -4.18 -21.72 -12.60
CA ALA A 271 -2.76 -21.97 -12.78
C ALA A 271 -2.38 -22.06 -14.26
N ASN A 272 -3.19 -22.75 -15.08
CA ASN A 272 -2.96 -22.88 -16.52
C ASN A 272 -2.96 -21.52 -17.23
N THR A 273 -3.90 -20.65 -16.86
CA THR A 273 -3.95 -19.28 -17.40
C THR A 273 -2.71 -18.48 -17.02
N MET A 274 -2.27 -18.58 -15.76
CA MET A 274 -1.03 -17.92 -15.32
C MET A 274 0.20 -18.46 -16.03
N VAL A 275 0.33 -19.78 -16.20
CA VAL A 275 1.44 -20.38 -16.94
C VAL A 275 1.48 -19.89 -18.38
N ASN A 276 0.32 -19.82 -19.06
CA ASN A 276 0.24 -19.29 -20.43
C ASN A 276 0.60 -17.80 -20.50
N LEU A 277 0.15 -17.01 -19.52
CA LEU A 277 0.54 -15.61 -19.42
C LEU A 277 2.06 -15.48 -19.30
N LEU A 278 2.67 -16.20 -18.36
CA LEU A 278 4.11 -16.16 -18.12
C LEU A 278 4.93 -16.64 -19.33
N SER A 279 4.46 -17.67 -20.05
CA SER A 279 5.11 -18.10 -21.29
C SER A 279 5.05 -17.02 -22.37
N ASN A 280 3.93 -16.31 -22.50
CA ASN A 280 3.81 -15.25 -23.50
C ASN A 280 4.62 -14.01 -23.11
N LEU A 281 4.67 -13.66 -21.82
CA LEU A 281 5.57 -12.62 -21.30
C LEU A 281 7.04 -12.93 -21.58
N SER A 282 7.44 -14.21 -21.51
CA SER A 282 8.82 -14.62 -21.83
C SER A 282 9.21 -14.45 -23.29
N SER A 283 8.23 -14.28 -24.18
CA SER A 283 8.45 -14.00 -25.59
C SER A 283 8.63 -12.51 -25.89
N LEU A 284 8.37 -11.64 -24.92
CA LEU A 284 8.47 -10.20 -25.08
C LEU A 284 9.93 -9.75 -24.94
N LYS A 285 10.37 -8.86 -25.81
CA LYS A 285 11.78 -8.43 -25.86
C LYS A 285 12.16 -7.47 -24.73
N CYS A 286 11.21 -6.71 -24.21
CA CYS A 286 11.45 -5.58 -23.30
C CYS A 286 10.69 -5.70 -21.97
N PHE A 287 10.28 -6.91 -21.58
CA PHE A 287 9.52 -7.10 -20.34
C PHE A 287 10.40 -6.96 -19.10
N SER A 288 10.02 -6.06 -18.19
CA SER A 288 10.85 -5.64 -17.06
C SER A 288 10.10 -5.58 -15.73
N GLU A 289 8.78 -5.37 -15.71
CA GLU A 289 8.03 -5.24 -14.46
C GLU A 289 6.78 -6.13 -14.42
N LEU A 290 6.65 -6.88 -13.32
CA LEU A 290 5.51 -7.76 -13.08
C LEU A 290 5.00 -7.62 -11.65
N SER A 291 3.70 -7.36 -11.50
CA SER A 291 2.99 -7.45 -10.22
C SER A 291 1.94 -8.54 -10.24
N LEU A 292 2.13 -9.54 -9.37
CA LEU A 292 1.18 -10.62 -9.08
C LEU A 292 0.69 -10.56 -7.63
N THR A 293 0.86 -9.42 -6.96
CA THR A 293 0.52 -9.23 -5.55
C THR A 293 -0.89 -9.73 -5.23
N GLY A 294 -1.05 -10.58 -4.23
CA GLY A 294 -2.33 -11.13 -3.78
C GLY A 294 -2.93 -12.22 -4.67
N ILE A 295 -2.21 -12.70 -5.70
CA ILE A 295 -2.61 -13.87 -6.49
C ILE A 295 -1.93 -15.11 -5.90
N ARG A 296 -2.71 -16.12 -5.51
CA ARG A 296 -2.14 -17.36 -5.00
C ARG A 296 -1.35 -18.09 -6.09
N LEU A 297 -0.06 -18.32 -5.87
CA LEU A 297 0.82 -19.02 -6.80
C LEU A 297 1.02 -20.46 -6.35
N ASN A 298 0.83 -21.39 -7.28
CA ASN A 298 1.11 -22.80 -7.07
C ASN A 298 2.41 -23.21 -7.80
N LYS A 299 2.86 -24.44 -7.57
CA LYS A 299 4.15 -24.93 -8.09
C LYS A 299 4.32 -24.74 -9.61
N PRO A 300 3.37 -25.12 -10.49
CA PRO A 300 3.51 -24.86 -11.93
C PRO A 300 3.69 -23.37 -12.29
N VAL A 301 3.00 -22.47 -11.58
CA VAL A 301 3.12 -21.03 -11.83
C VAL A 301 4.47 -20.50 -11.34
N VAL A 302 4.94 -20.97 -10.17
CA VAL A 302 6.29 -20.65 -9.67
C VAL A 302 7.36 -21.16 -10.66
N ASP A 303 7.20 -22.36 -11.22
CA ASP A 303 8.11 -22.89 -12.24
C ASP A 303 8.14 -22.00 -13.49
N GLY A 304 6.97 -21.51 -13.92
CA GLY A 304 6.86 -20.53 -15.01
C GLY A 304 7.52 -19.19 -14.69
N LEU A 305 7.39 -18.70 -13.44
CA LEU A 305 8.07 -17.48 -12.98
C LEU A 305 9.58 -17.66 -12.97
N CYS A 306 10.08 -18.80 -12.49
CA CYS A 306 11.51 -19.11 -12.53
C CYS A 306 12.05 -19.18 -13.96
N HIS A 307 11.26 -19.68 -14.92
CA HIS A 307 11.63 -19.63 -16.33
C HIS A 307 11.68 -18.19 -16.85
N LEU A 308 10.67 -17.38 -16.53
CA LEU A 308 10.59 -15.98 -16.94
C LEU A 308 11.75 -15.15 -16.38
N ALA A 309 12.12 -15.38 -15.11
CA ALA A 309 13.27 -14.79 -14.42
C ALA A 309 14.61 -15.11 -15.07
N LYS A 310 14.73 -16.26 -15.72
CA LYS A 310 15.95 -16.65 -16.46
C LYS A 310 15.99 -16.09 -17.87
N SER A 311 14.84 -15.80 -18.47
CA SER A 311 14.73 -15.37 -19.87
C SER A 311 14.64 -13.85 -20.04
N SER A 312 14.26 -13.11 -18.98
CA SER A 312 13.94 -11.68 -19.04
C SER A 312 14.73 -10.92 -17.98
N SER A 313 14.99 -9.63 -18.21
CA SER A 313 15.66 -8.77 -17.25
C SER A 313 14.62 -7.96 -16.47
N PHE A 314 14.34 -8.37 -15.23
CA PHE A 314 13.42 -7.63 -14.38
C PHE A 314 14.07 -6.40 -13.76
N SER A 315 13.37 -5.26 -13.79
CA SER A 315 13.65 -4.09 -12.94
C SER A 315 12.80 -4.13 -11.66
N ALA A 316 11.58 -4.65 -11.72
CA ALA A 316 10.72 -4.77 -10.55
C ALA A 316 9.85 -6.04 -10.56
N LEU A 317 9.78 -6.72 -9.42
CA LEU A 317 8.98 -7.93 -9.25
C LEU A 317 8.21 -7.87 -7.93
N PHE A 318 6.88 -7.78 -8.02
CA PHE A 318 5.99 -7.67 -6.86
C PHE A 318 5.15 -8.94 -6.67
N LEU A 319 5.45 -9.69 -5.62
CA LEU A 319 4.85 -11.00 -5.33
C LEU A 319 4.24 -11.04 -3.92
N GLY A 320 3.97 -9.88 -3.32
CA GLY A 320 3.39 -9.77 -1.99
C GLY A 320 2.08 -10.56 -1.85
N GLY A 321 1.90 -11.36 -0.79
CA GLY A 321 0.63 -12.08 -0.54
C GLY A 321 0.33 -13.19 -1.56
N THR A 322 1.34 -13.74 -2.23
CA THR A 322 1.16 -14.82 -3.22
C THR A 322 1.12 -16.23 -2.62
N CYS A 323 1.46 -16.40 -1.34
CA CYS A 323 1.49 -17.68 -0.64
C CYS A 323 2.23 -18.81 -1.41
N MET A 324 3.30 -18.47 -2.14
CA MET A 324 4.10 -19.45 -2.89
C MET A 324 4.87 -20.43 -1.98
N GLY A 325 5.01 -20.07 -0.70
CA GLY A 325 5.75 -20.83 0.30
C GLY A 325 7.27 -20.66 0.17
N ALA A 326 7.97 -21.06 1.23
CA ALA A 326 9.42 -20.92 1.32
C ALA A 326 10.21 -21.62 0.20
N ASP A 327 9.80 -22.83 -0.22
CA ASP A 327 10.41 -23.55 -1.36
C ASP A 327 10.27 -22.77 -2.67
N GLY A 328 9.08 -22.18 -2.91
CA GLY A 328 8.84 -21.38 -4.10
C GLY A 328 9.70 -20.11 -4.14
N ALA A 329 9.80 -19.40 -3.01
CA ALA A 329 10.62 -18.20 -2.88
C ALA A 329 12.12 -18.51 -3.03
N MET A 330 12.59 -19.62 -2.45
CA MET A 330 13.97 -20.09 -2.60
C MET A 330 14.31 -20.39 -4.08
N ARG A 331 13.44 -21.11 -4.79
CA ARG A 331 13.68 -21.46 -6.21
C ARG A 331 13.62 -20.24 -7.12
N LEU A 332 12.77 -19.26 -6.80
CA LEU A 332 12.70 -18.02 -7.55
C LEU A 332 13.94 -17.17 -7.33
N THR A 333 14.37 -16.99 -6.07
CA THR A 333 15.60 -16.24 -5.75
C THR A 333 16.84 -16.88 -6.38
N GLU A 334 16.93 -18.21 -6.41
CA GLU A 334 17.97 -18.96 -7.14
C GLU A 334 17.93 -18.69 -8.65
N ALA A 335 16.73 -18.66 -9.24
CA ALA A 335 16.58 -18.35 -10.66
C ALA A 335 17.01 -16.90 -10.98
N LEU A 336 16.69 -15.97 -10.09
CA LEU A 336 17.04 -14.56 -10.19
C LEU A 336 18.55 -14.32 -10.01
N SER A 337 19.22 -15.06 -9.11
CA SER A 337 20.67 -14.92 -8.88
C SER A 337 21.52 -15.41 -10.05
N CYS A 338 20.97 -16.28 -10.91
CA CYS A 338 21.63 -16.76 -12.13
C CYS A 338 21.37 -15.87 -13.36
N GLY A 339 20.50 -14.87 -13.25
CA GLY A 339 20.04 -14.04 -14.37
C GLY A 339 20.96 -12.83 -14.65
N PRO A 340 20.92 -12.25 -15.86
CA PRO A 340 21.73 -11.07 -16.24
C PRO A 340 21.15 -9.75 -15.72
N GLN A 341 20.21 -9.80 -14.77
CA GLN A 341 19.29 -8.71 -14.46
C GLN A 341 19.83 -7.72 -13.43
N GLU A 342 19.29 -6.50 -13.49
CA GLU A 342 19.44 -5.45 -12.49
C GLU A 342 18.08 -5.24 -11.82
N LEU A 343 17.76 -6.10 -10.84
CA LEU A 343 16.46 -6.09 -10.19
C LEU A 343 16.44 -5.00 -9.12
N GLU A 344 15.86 -3.84 -9.42
CA GLU A 344 15.81 -2.72 -8.48
C GLU A 344 14.85 -2.95 -7.32
N LYS A 345 13.66 -3.50 -7.59
CA LYS A 345 12.59 -3.67 -6.59
C LYS A 345 12.13 -5.11 -6.50
N PHE A 346 12.19 -5.67 -5.30
CA PHE A 346 11.76 -7.04 -5.07
C PHE A 346 10.88 -7.16 -3.83
N ASP A 347 9.61 -7.52 -4.05
CA ASP A 347 8.65 -7.73 -2.97
C ASP A 347 8.26 -9.20 -2.84
N LEU A 348 8.65 -9.79 -1.71
CA LEU A 348 8.34 -11.14 -1.25
C LEU A 348 7.52 -11.10 0.06
N SER A 349 6.82 -10.01 0.34
CA SER A 349 6.01 -9.88 1.56
C SER A 349 4.89 -10.92 1.62
N VAL A 350 4.57 -11.45 2.80
CA VAL A 350 3.46 -12.41 3.00
C VAL A 350 3.49 -13.59 1.98
N CYS A 351 4.69 -14.07 1.65
CA CYS A 351 4.89 -15.20 0.73
C CYS A 351 4.90 -16.55 1.44
N GLY A 352 4.90 -16.56 2.77
CA GLY A 352 5.02 -17.77 3.59
C GLY A 352 6.48 -18.23 3.73
N ILE A 353 7.41 -17.28 3.81
CA ILE A 353 8.83 -17.55 4.09
C ILE A 353 8.99 -17.79 5.59
N THR A 354 9.76 -18.81 5.96
CA THR A 354 10.05 -19.19 7.35
C THR A 354 11.55 -19.13 7.64
N SER A 355 11.92 -19.18 8.93
CA SER A 355 13.31 -19.19 9.43
C SER A 355 14.23 -20.19 8.72
N ASP A 356 13.73 -21.36 8.35
CA ASP A 356 14.57 -22.46 7.83
C ASP A 356 15.10 -22.19 6.41
N PHE A 357 14.42 -21.31 5.67
CA PHE A 357 14.72 -21.02 4.26
C PHE A 357 15.26 -19.62 4.02
N ILE A 358 15.09 -18.70 4.98
CA ILE A 358 15.57 -17.33 4.84
C ILE A 358 17.09 -17.26 4.64
N GLY A 359 17.86 -18.19 5.22
CA GLY A 359 19.30 -18.33 4.99
C GLY A 359 19.66 -18.42 3.51
N LYS A 360 19.08 -19.39 2.80
CA LYS A 360 19.32 -19.58 1.36
C LYS A 360 18.78 -18.43 0.52
N ILE A 361 17.63 -17.87 0.90
CA ILE A 361 17.05 -16.71 0.21
C ILE A 361 18.01 -15.51 0.33
N CYS A 362 18.58 -15.26 1.50
CA CYS A 362 19.58 -14.21 1.72
C CYS A 362 20.85 -14.45 0.90
N GLU A 363 21.37 -15.68 0.87
CA GLU A 363 22.53 -16.05 0.04
C GLU A 363 22.28 -15.72 -1.45
N HIS A 364 21.10 -16.04 -1.97
CA HIS A 364 20.73 -15.70 -3.34
C HIS A 364 20.53 -14.19 -3.54
N ILE A 365 19.90 -13.49 -2.59
CA ILE A 365 19.65 -12.03 -2.68
C ILE A 365 20.95 -11.25 -2.82
N VAL A 366 22.00 -11.60 -2.08
CA VAL A 366 23.32 -10.96 -2.18
C VAL A 366 23.92 -11.14 -3.59
N GLN A 367 23.58 -12.22 -4.29
CA GLN A 367 24.05 -12.49 -5.65
C GLN A 367 23.20 -11.82 -6.73
N ILE A 368 21.99 -11.33 -6.40
CA ILE A 368 21.16 -10.59 -7.35
C ILE A 368 21.68 -9.16 -7.41
N ASN A 369 22.13 -8.75 -8.60
CA ASN A 369 22.63 -7.41 -8.80
C ASN A 369 21.49 -6.39 -8.80
N GLY A 370 21.75 -5.23 -8.18
CA GLY A 370 20.92 -4.04 -8.33
C GLY A 370 19.72 -3.93 -7.39
N ILE A 371 19.51 -4.84 -6.42
CA ILE A 371 18.40 -4.71 -5.45
C ILE A 371 18.59 -3.45 -4.62
N VAL A 372 17.72 -2.48 -4.87
CA VAL A 372 17.63 -1.21 -4.13
C VAL A 372 16.57 -1.33 -3.04
N GLU A 373 15.41 -1.90 -3.35
CA GLU A 373 14.27 -2.06 -2.44
C GLU A 373 13.91 -3.53 -2.28
N LEU A 374 14.01 -4.04 -1.05
CA LEU A 374 13.67 -5.41 -0.70
C LEU A 374 12.57 -5.41 0.37
N ASN A 375 11.43 -6.04 0.05
CA ASN A 375 10.34 -6.22 0.99
C ASN A 375 10.16 -7.68 1.36
N LEU A 376 10.37 -7.99 2.64
CA LEU A 376 10.19 -9.32 3.25
C LEU A 376 9.10 -9.31 4.34
N GLY A 377 8.35 -8.21 4.47
CA GLY A 377 7.37 -8.02 5.55
C GLY A 377 6.26 -9.07 5.59
N GLY A 378 5.75 -9.37 6.78
CA GLY A 378 4.65 -10.32 6.99
C GLY A 378 5.02 -11.78 6.77
N ASN A 379 6.32 -12.10 6.73
CA ASN A 379 6.83 -13.47 6.73
C ASN A 379 7.33 -13.86 8.11
N SER A 380 7.07 -15.08 8.56
CA SER A 380 7.49 -15.58 9.88
C SER A 380 8.99 -15.94 9.92
N ILE A 381 9.85 -14.92 9.82
CA ILE A 381 11.31 -15.06 9.81
C ILE A 381 11.81 -15.49 11.20
N GLY A 382 11.26 -14.91 12.28
CA GLY A 382 11.68 -15.22 13.64
C GLY A 382 13.06 -14.68 14.02
N ASP A 383 13.41 -14.75 15.30
CA ASP A 383 14.74 -14.37 15.82
C ASP A 383 15.85 -15.24 15.18
N GLU A 384 15.61 -16.54 15.03
CA GLU A 384 16.57 -17.47 14.41
C GLU A 384 16.91 -17.09 12.95
N GLY A 385 15.94 -16.53 12.22
CA GLY A 385 16.17 -16.04 10.86
C GLY A 385 17.00 -14.76 10.80
N CYS A 386 17.16 -14.04 11.91
CA CYS A 386 17.90 -12.77 11.95
C CYS A 386 19.41 -12.96 11.75
N TYR A 387 19.96 -14.15 12.04
CA TYR A 387 21.36 -14.47 11.72
C TYR A 387 21.62 -14.41 10.21
N ALA A 388 20.67 -14.88 9.39
CA ALA A 388 20.79 -14.81 7.93
C ALA A 388 20.73 -13.36 7.42
N LEU A 389 19.82 -12.56 7.99
CA LEU A 389 19.69 -11.13 7.66
C LEU A 389 20.94 -10.35 8.07
N GLU A 390 21.54 -10.65 9.23
CA GLU A 390 22.82 -10.09 9.65
C GLU A 390 23.94 -10.42 8.66
N CYS A 391 24.06 -11.68 8.24
CA CYS A 391 25.04 -12.09 7.24
C CYS A 391 24.82 -11.35 5.91
N MET A 392 23.58 -11.23 5.44
CA MET A 392 23.21 -10.50 4.23
C MET A 392 23.61 -9.02 4.32
N LEU A 393 23.27 -8.35 5.42
CA LEU A 393 23.56 -6.93 5.61
C LEU A 393 25.05 -6.63 5.83
N SER A 394 25.79 -7.60 6.37
CA SER A 394 27.24 -7.50 6.56
C SER A 394 28.03 -7.83 5.29
N ASP A 395 27.38 -8.39 4.26
CA ASP A 395 28.05 -8.74 3.00
C ASP A 395 28.38 -7.47 2.20
N PRO A 396 29.65 -7.27 1.77
CA PRO A 396 30.04 -6.11 0.97
C PRO A 396 29.36 -5.99 -0.40
N GLN A 397 28.78 -7.08 -0.93
CA GLN A 397 28.02 -7.08 -2.19
C GLN A 397 26.56 -6.65 -1.99
N CYS A 398 26.09 -6.56 -0.74
CA CYS A 398 24.71 -6.17 -0.45
C CYS A 398 24.47 -4.70 -0.85
N SER A 399 23.66 -4.51 -1.89
CA SER A 399 23.33 -3.20 -2.46
C SER A 399 21.98 -2.63 -1.99
N VAL A 400 21.28 -3.34 -1.10
CA VAL A 400 19.95 -2.98 -0.60
C VAL A 400 20.00 -1.63 0.12
N LYS A 401 19.17 -0.69 -0.35
CA LYS A 401 19.03 0.65 0.25
C LYS A 401 17.79 0.79 1.11
N SER A 402 16.72 0.09 0.77
CA SER A 402 15.48 0.06 1.55
C SER A 402 15.10 -1.38 1.86
N LEU A 403 14.99 -1.69 3.15
CA LEU A 403 14.63 -3.02 3.64
C LEU A 403 13.37 -2.94 4.50
N ILE A 404 12.34 -3.68 4.08
CA ILE A 404 11.06 -3.76 4.79
C ILE A 404 10.94 -5.13 5.45
N LEU A 405 10.90 -5.14 6.78
CA LEU A 405 10.78 -6.32 7.65
C LEU A 405 9.60 -6.17 8.63
N ASP A 406 8.57 -5.43 8.24
CA ASP A 406 7.36 -5.24 9.05
C ASP A 406 6.68 -6.59 9.35
N ARG A 407 6.23 -6.85 10.58
CA ARG A 407 5.48 -8.07 10.96
C ARG A 407 6.22 -9.37 10.62
N CYS A 408 7.50 -9.44 10.93
CA CYS A 408 8.35 -10.61 10.70
C CYS A 408 8.61 -11.48 11.94
N HIS A 409 8.01 -11.13 13.08
CA HIS A 409 8.16 -11.82 14.37
C HIS A 409 9.62 -11.94 14.84
N LEU A 410 10.43 -10.91 14.59
CA LEU A 410 11.87 -10.94 14.88
C LEU A 410 12.19 -10.94 16.38
N GLY A 411 11.29 -10.41 17.21
CA GLY A 411 11.56 -10.15 18.63
C GLY A 411 12.58 -9.02 18.85
N LEU A 412 12.78 -8.60 20.11
CA LEU A 412 13.70 -7.52 20.42
C LEU A 412 15.18 -7.90 20.15
N GLY A 413 15.54 -9.16 20.39
CA GLY A 413 16.87 -9.71 20.07
C GLY A 413 17.21 -9.65 18.58
N GLY A 414 16.25 -10.03 17.73
CA GLY A 414 16.39 -9.96 16.28
C GLY A 414 16.51 -8.54 15.75
N ILE A 415 15.69 -7.60 16.26
CA ILE A 415 15.79 -6.17 15.95
C ILE A 415 17.18 -5.63 16.31
N LEU A 416 17.67 -5.94 17.52
CA LEU A 416 18.99 -5.53 17.97
C LEU A 416 20.09 -6.06 17.04
N ARG A 417 20.03 -7.36 16.70
CA ARG A 417 20.99 -8.01 15.80
C ARG A 417 21.07 -7.31 14.44
N ILE A 418 19.92 -7.02 13.83
CA ILE A 418 19.86 -6.30 12.55
C ILE A 418 20.47 -4.91 12.68
N ILE A 419 20.12 -4.14 13.71
CA ILE A 419 20.64 -2.78 13.90
C ILE A 419 22.15 -2.78 14.13
N VAL A 420 22.68 -3.72 14.92
CA VAL A 420 24.13 -3.85 15.15
C VAL A 420 24.86 -4.22 13.86
N ALA A 421 24.30 -5.08 13.01
CA ALA A 421 24.86 -5.43 11.70
C ALA A 421 25.08 -4.19 10.81
N LEU A 422 24.22 -3.17 10.96
CA LEU A 422 24.31 -1.93 10.18
C LEU A 422 25.50 -1.03 10.56
N ALA A 423 26.24 -1.33 11.64
CA ALA A 423 27.44 -0.58 11.97
C ALA A 423 28.54 -0.70 10.88
N GLY A 424 28.58 -1.86 10.20
CA GLY A 424 29.51 -2.12 9.09
C GLY A 424 28.88 -2.00 7.69
N ASN A 425 27.57 -1.81 7.61
CA ASN A 425 26.86 -1.69 6.34
C ASN A 425 26.97 -0.25 5.79
N GLU A 426 27.30 -0.13 4.51
CA GLU A 426 27.47 1.15 3.83
C GLU A 426 26.38 1.46 2.78
N SER A 427 25.37 0.58 2.62
CA SER A 427 24.36 0.67 1.56
C SER A 427 22.96 1.03 2.06
N LEU A 428 22.54 0.56 3.24
CA LEU A 428 21.17 0.67 3.73
C LEU A 428 20.85 2.09 4.21
N GLU A 429 19.86 2.70 3.58
CA GLU A 429 19.37 4.05 3.85
C GLU A 429 18.02 4.05 4.58
N GLU A 430 17.18 3.03 4.39
CA GLU A 430 15.83 2.96 4.97
C GLU A 430 15.56 1.55 5.55
N LEU A 431 15.12 1.50 6.81
CA LEU A 431 14.78 0.26 7.50
C LEU A 431 13.41 0.36 8.16
N HIS A 432 12.52 -0.56 7.80
CA HIS A 432 11.19 -0.69 8.40
C HIS A 432 11.09 -1.98 9.21
N LEU A 433 10.76 -1.84 10.50
CA LEU A 433 10.67 -2.91 11.49
C LEU A 433 9.34 -2.83 12.26
N VAL A 434 8.26 -2.40 11.61
CA VAL A 434 6.97 -2.21 12.28
C VAL A 434 6.44 -3.53 12.83
N ASP A 435 5.98 -3.54 14.08
CA ASP A 435 5.21 -4.66 14.66
C ASP A 435 5.96 -6.02 14.62
N ASN A 436 7.15 -6.07 15.22
CA ASN A 436 8.02 -7.24 15.26
C ASN A 436 8.21 -7.87 16.64
N VAL A 437 7.75 -7.20 17.70
CA VAL A 437 7.87 -7.65 19.09
C VAL A 437 6.51 -8.12 19.59
N ASP A 438 6.42 -9.38 19.98
CA ASP A 438 5.24 -9.91 20.67
C ASP A 438 5.31 -9.59 22.17
N ILE A 439 4.67 -8.47 22.54
CA ILE A 439 4.64 -7.95 23.90
C ILE A 439 4.00 -8.95 24.89
N ALA A 440 3.07 -9.81 24.43
CA ALA A 440 2.38 -10.76 25.29
C ALA A 440 3.28 -11.96 25.63
N ASN A 441 4.02 -12.48 24.65
CA ASN A 441 4.94 -13.60 24.84
C ASN A 441 6.21 -13.21 25.62
N GLU A 442 6.74 -11.99 25.46
CA GLU A 442 7.88 -11.54 26.27
C GLU A 442 7.52 -11.48 27.78
N ARG A 443 6.29 -11.08 28.13
CA ARG A 443 5.79 -11.09 29.52
C ARG A 443 5.55 -12.49 30.08
N ALA A 444 5.27 -13.49 29.24
CA ALA A 444 5.04 -14.87 29.68
C ALA A 444 6.34 -15.63 30.01
N LEU A 445 7.44 -15.33 29.31
CA LEU A 445 8.78 -15.86 29.61
C LEU A 445 9.33 -15.36 30.96
N GLU A 446 8.78 -14.27 31.50
CA GLU A 446 9.12 -13.73 32.83
C GLU A 446 8.53 -14.56 33.98
N TYR A 447 7.50 -15.38 33.74
CA TYR A 447 6.77 -16.12 34.78
C TYR A 447 7.17 -17.61 34.90
N GLN A 448 8.45 -17.93 34.71
CA GLN A 448 8.97 -19.25 35.11
C GLN A 448 9.66 -19.17 36.49
N PRO A 449 9.05 -19.71 37.57
CA PRO A 449 9.71 -19.77 38.86
C PRO A 449 10.93 -20.71 38.75
N LYS A 450 12.12 -20.19 39.01
CA LYS A 450 13.36 -20.99 39.12
C LYS A 450 13.13 -22.15 40.10
N PRO A 451 13.49 -23.41 39.78
CA PRO A 451 13.35 -24.50 40.72
C PRO A 451 14.29 -24.27 41.91
N ALA A 452 13.71 -24.18 43.11
CA ALA A 452 14.44 -24.03 44.34
C ALA A 452 15.39 -25.22 44.54
N LYS A 453 16.67 -24.93 44.79
CA LYS A 453 17.66 -25.92 45.23
C LYS A 453 17.15 -26.57 46.52
N THR A 454 16.97 -27.89 46.49
CA THR A 454 16.72 -28.70 47.68
C THR A 454 17.99 -28.76 48.54
N GLY A 455 17.98 -28.05 49.65
CA GLY A 455 19.02 -28.10 50.68
C GLY A 455 18.42 -27.75 52.03
N GLU A 456 18.24 -28.78 52.85
CA GLU A 456 18.18 -28.80 54.33
C GLU A 456 17.21 -27.82 55.03
N LEU A 457 16.06 -28.38 55.41
CA LEU A 457 15.14 -27.80 56.40
C LEU A 457 15.67 -28.10 57.81
N GLU A 458 16.26 -27.09 58.46
CA GLU A 458 16.23 -26.97 59.92
C GLU A 458 14.97 -26.21 60.35
N VAL A 459 14.37 -26.70 61.43
CA VAL A 459 13.10 -26.26 62.00
C VAL A 459 13.35 -25.12 62.98
N ALA A 460 12.55 -24.05 62.93
CA ALA A 460 12.30 -23.20 64.08
C ALA A 460 10.94 -22.49 63.97
N ASP A 461 10.13 -22.69 65.00
CA ASP A 461 8.81 -22.11 65.26
C ASP A 461 8.85 -20.58 65.47
N SER A 462 7.78 -19.88 65.07
CA SER A 462 6.97 -19.02 65.96
C SER A 462 5.82 -18.36 65.20
N GLU A 463 4.66 -18.35 65.86
CA GLU A 463 3.40 -17.73 65.48
C GLU A 463 3.39 -16.21 65.76
N ASP A 464 2.37 -15.54 65.22
CA ASP A 464 1.87 -14.18 65.47
C ASP A 464 2.50 -13.00 64.70
N ASP A 465 1.74 -12.42 63.75
CA ASP A 465 1.02 -11.16 63.95
C ASP A 465 0.32 -10.66 62.66
N GLU A 466 -0.98 -10.41 62.77
CA GLU A 466 -1.81 -9.69 61.81
C GLU A 466 -1.66 -8.17 61.98
N ALA A 467 -1.18 -7.44 60.97
CA ALA A 467 -1.54 -6.03 60.77
C ALA A 467 -1.21 -5.50 59.35
N SER A 468 -2.28 -5.21 58.59
CA SER A 468 -2.58 -3.92 57.97
C SER A 468 -1.50 -3.11 57.21
N LYS A 469 -1.77 -2.90 55.91
CA LYS A 469 -1.47 -1.72 55.07
C LYS A 469 0.00 -1.35 54.84
N ASP A 470 0.47 -1.43 53.59
CA ASP A 470 0.57 -0.21 52.79
C ASP A 470 0.84 -0.48 51.31
N GLY A 471 0.28 0.39 50.47
CA GLY A 471 0.40 0.34 49.03
C GLY A 471 1.83 0.59 48.54
N SER A 472 2.21 -0.15 47.51
CA SER A 472 2.86 0.41 46.33
C SER A 472 2.86 -0.67 45.27
N GLY A 473 2.02 -0.49 44.25
CA GLY A 473 2.17 -1.18 43.00
C GLY A 473 3.53 -0.81 42.42
N LYS A 474 4.55 -1.62 42.72
CA LYS A 474 5.77 -1.64 41.93
C LYS A 474 5.44 -2.40 40.65
N GLN A 475 4.84 -1.68 39.70
CA GLN A 475 5.08 -2.00 38.30
C GLN A 475 6.59 -1.92 38.11
N ASN A 476 7.25 -3.08 37.92
CA ASN A 476 8.62 -3.13 37.43
C ASN A 476 8.57 -2.94 35.91
N PRO A 477 9.12 -1.86 35.32
CA PRO A 477 9.32 -1.75 33.88
C PRO A 477 10.79 -2.00 33.50
N SER A 478 11.51 -2.82 34.27
CA SER A 478 12.99 -2.74 34.32
C SER A 478 13.76 -3.78 33.51
N ILE A 479 13.12 -4.70 32.78
CA ILE A 479 13.83 -5.82 32.13
C ILE A 479 14.29 -5.50 30.70
N CYS A 480 13.73 -4.47 30.06
CA CYS A 480 14.14 -4.05 28.72
C CYS A 480 15.38 -3.12 28.72
N PHE A 481 15.81 -2.58 29.86
CA PHE A 481 16.85 -1.54 29.90
C PHE A 481 18.19 -1.93 29.26
N PRO A 482 18.74 -3.14 29.50
CA PRO A 482 20.01 -3.55 28.87
C PRO A 482 19.90 -3.65 27.34
N LEU A 483 18.83 -4.26 26.82
CA LEU A 483 18.63 -4.41 25.37
C LEU A 483 18.36 -3.06 24.70
N ILE A 484 17.62 -2.16 25.35
CA ILE A 484 17.43 -0.78 24.86
C ILE A 484 18.74 0.00 24.86
N GLN A 485 19.61 -0.22 25.84
CA GLN A 485 20.93 0.40 25.86
C GLN A 485 21.82 -0.13 24.72
N GLU A 486 21.83 -1.44 24.48
CA GLU A 486 22.54 -2.03 23.34
C GLU A 486 21.95 -1.56 22.00
N LEU A 487 20.64 -1.45 21.89
CA LEU A 487 19.95 -0.93 20.72
C LEU A 487 20.32 0.54 20.47
N SER A 488 20.40 1.33 21.52
CA SER A 488 20.84 2.72 21.49
C SER A 488 22.28 2.82 20.96
N VAL A 489 23.19 1.97 21.43
CA VAL A 489 24.57 1.88 20.93
C VAL A 489 24.62 1.46 19.46
N GLY A 490 23.82 0.46 19.07
CA GLY A 490 23.72 0.01 17.68
C GLY A 490 23.23 1.12 16.75
N ILE A 491 22.17 1.84 17.14
CA ILE A 491 21.66 3.00 16.41
C ILE A 491 22.74 4.08 16.27
N ASP A 492 23.47 4.37 17.35
CA ASP A 492 24.55 5.36 17.33
C ASP A 492 25.70 4.98 16.37
N ALA A 493 25.90 3.68 16.13
CA ALA A 493 26.92 3.18 15.21
C ALA A 493 26.49 3.21 13.73
N THR A 494 25.19 3.33 13.43
CA THR A 494 24.71 3.40 12.05
C THR A 494 25.07 4.74 11.41
N LYS A 495 25.77 4.72 10.25
CA LYS A 495 26.20 5.95 9.56
C LYS A 495 25.32 6.35 8.38
N GLN A 496 24.82 5.35 7.64
CA GLN A 496 24.11 5.58 6.37
C GLN A 496 22.59 5.65 6.52
N LEU A 497 22.04 5.13 7.61
CA LEU A 497 20.60 4.99 7.78
C LEU A 497 19.93 6.37 7.90
N GLN A 498 19.04 6.69 6.98
CA GLN A 498 18.33 7.97 6.87
C GLN A 498 16.91 7.89 7.44
N LEU A 499 16.30 6.70 7.42
CA LEU A 499 14.97 6.44 7.96
C LEU A 499 14.95 5.13 8.73
N LEU A 500 14.37 5.17 9.93
CA LEU A 500 14.13 3.99 10.77
C LEU A 500 12.70 4.03 11.31
N ASP A 501 11.89 3.03 10.95
CA ASP A 501 10.53 2.85 11.45
C ASP A 501 10.49 1.70 12.46
N LEU A 502 10.25 2.04 13.73
CA LEU A 502 10.17 1.11 14.86
C LEU A 502 8.75 1.06 15.46
N SER A 503 7.75 1.50 14.69
CA SER A 503 6.36 1.60 15.15
C SER A 503 5.82 0.25 15.66
N LYS A 504 4.88 0.30 16.61
CA LYS A 504 4.14 -0.86 17.13
C LYS A 504 5.00 -1.97 17.76
N ASN A 505 6.21 -1.66 18.23
CA ASN A 505 7.07 -2.60 18.95
C ASN A 505 6.97 -2.49 20.48
N GLY A 506 6.02 -1.71 21.01
CA GLY A 506 5.79 -1.62 22.45
C GLY A 506 6.84 -0.88 23.27
N PHE A 507 7.69 -0.07 22.64
CA PHE A 507 8.71 0.72 23.34
C PHE A 507 8.09 1.72 24.33
N SER A 508 8.64 1.81 25.54
CA SER A 508 8.25 2.83 26.52
C SER A 508 8.72 4.22 26.09
N THR A 509 8.11 5.26 26.64
CA THR A 509 8.52 6.66 26.38
C THR A 509 9.99 6.92 26.75
N GLU A 510 10.47 6.34 27.85
CA GLU A 510 11.87 6.43 28.27
C GLU A 510 12.82 5.77 27.25
N ALA A 511 12.45 4.59 26.75
CA ALA A 511 13.22 3.92 25.71
C ALA A 511 13.26 4.74 24.41
N ILE A 512 12.12 5.31 24.00
CA ILE A 512 12.01 6.16 22.81
C ILE A 512 12.95 7.37 22.90
N GLU A 513 13.00 8.05 24.06
CA GLU A 513 13.91 9.18 24.24
C GLU A 513 15.39 8.75 24.20
N SER A 514 15.74 7.61 24.81
CA SER A 514 17.11 7.06 24.74
C SER A 514 17.54 6.76 23.31
N LEU A 515 16.67 6.11 22.52
CA LEU A 515 16.93 5.79 21.12
C LEU A 515 17.06 7.07 20.27
N HIS A 516 16.22 8.07 20.52
CA HIS A 516 16.27 9.35 19.82
C HIS A 516 17.54 10.16 20.12
N LEU A 517 18.00 10.17 21.37
CA LEU A 517 19.28 10.81 21.73
C LEU A 517 20.44 10.17 20.98
N SER A 518 20.43 8.84 20.85
CA SER A 518 21.44 8.08 20.13
C SER A 518 21.38 8.34 18.62
N TRP A 519 20.17 8.36 18.03
CA TRP A 519 19.95 8.74 16.64
C TRP A 519 20.46 10.16 16.35
N SER A 520 20.13 11.12 17.21
CA SER A 520 20.55 12.52 17.08
C SER A 520 22.07 12.69 17.19
N SER A 521 22.69 11.99 18.14
CA SER A 521 24.15 11.94 18.32
C SER A 521 24.85 11.45 17.05
N ALA A 522 24.43 10.32 16.48
CA ALA A 522 25.02 9.78 15.27
C ALA A 522 24.91 10.73 14.07
N ARG A 523 23.74 11.35 13.85
CA ARG A 523 23.51 12.24 12.70
C ARG A 523 24.21 13.59 12.84
N SER A 524 24.36 14.10 14.07
CA SER A 524 25.13 15.33 14.33
C SER A 524 26.60 15.20 13.90
N ARG A 525 27.21 14.01 14.09
CA ARG A 525 28.58 13.71 13.64
C ARG A 525 28.72 13.73 12.10
N CYS A 526 27.61 13.52 11.38
CA CYS A 526 27.54 13.55 9.93
C CYS A 526 26.99 14.89 9.37
N SER A 527 26.87 15.94 10.21
CA SER A 527 26.24 17.23 9.83
C SER A 527 24.80 17.11 9.31
N GLN A 528 24.09 16.05 9.71
CA GLN A 528 22.69 15.83 9.41
C GLN A 528 21.82 16.23 10.62
N VAL A 529 20.66 16.81 10.36
CA VAL A 529 19.68 17.15 11.40
C VAL A 529 18.70 16.00 11.53
N ALA A 530 18.60 15.47 12.74
CA ALA A 530 17.72 14.37 13.10
C ALA A 530 16.31 14.85 13.47
N TYR A 531 15.31 14.05 13.11
CA TYR A 531 13.93 14.21 13.54
C TYR A 531 13.39 12.92 14.16
N LYS A 532 12.46 13.10 15.10
CA LYS A 532 11.60 12.05 15.62
C LYS A 532 10.16 12.44 15.38
N HIS A 533 9.39 11.50 14.84
CA HIS A 533 7.95 11.57 14.84
C HIS A 533 7.41 10.44 15.73
N HIS A 534 6.66 10.82 16.75
CA HIS A 534 6.10 9.88 17.73
C HIS A 534 4.65 10.27 18.03
N ASN A 535 3.72 9.35 17.78
CA ASN A 535 2.34 9.45 18.22
C ASN A 535 1.97 8.20 19.04
N GLN A 536 1.60 8.42 20.31
CA GLN A 536 1.28 7.37 21.28
C GLN A 536 -0.01 6.63 20.95
N GLU A 537 -1.02 7.29 20.36
CA GLU A 537 -2.32 6.68 20.08
C GLU A 537 -2.18 5.53 19.07
N ASP A 538 -1.41 5.75 18.02
CA ASP A 538 -1.17 4.77 16.95
C ASP A 538 0.14 3.96 17.15
N GLN A 539 0.83 4.14 18.29
CA GLN A 539 2.17 3.62 18.58
C GLN A 539 3.18 3.82 17.44
N THR A 540 3.14 4.99 16.80
CA THR A 540 4.05 5.33 15.70
C THR A 540 5.37 5.85 16.26
N LEU A 541 6.47 5.35 15.70
CA LEU A 541 7.82 5.76 16.08
C LEU A 541 8.72 5.75 14.85
N HIS A 542 9.00 6.94 14.33
CA HIS A 542 9.88 7.12 13.20
C HIS A 542 11.07 8.01 13.57
N PHE A 543 12.24 7.62 13.10
CA PHE A 543 13.43 8.48 13.09
C PHE A 543 13.82 8.80 11.65
N SER A 544 14.09 10.07 11.37
CA SER A 544 14.49 10.51 10.04
C SER A 544 15.53 11.63 10.07
N VAL A 545 16.03 12.02 8.90
CA VAL A 545 16.95 13.16 8.71
C VAL A 545 16.35 14.26 7.82
N VAL A 546 16.81 15.51 7.93
CA VAL A 546 16.39 16.64 7.06
C VAL A 546 16.41 16.27 5.58
N GLY A 547 15.33 16.62 4.86
CA GLY A 547 15.15 16.34 3.44
C GLY A 547 14.39 15.04 3.14
N ARG A 548 14.38 14.09 4.08
CA ARG A 548 13.53 12.88 4.04
C ARG A 548 12.30 13.13 4.90
N ARG A 549 11.24 13.67 4.30
CA ARG A 549 9.93 13.73 4.98
C ARG A 549 9.48 12.30 5.21
N CYS A 550 9.27 11.98 6.48
CA CYS A 550 9.08 10.65 7.00
C CYS A 550 8.07 9.81 6.21
N CYS A 551 6.97 10.39 5.72
CA CYS A 551 6.15 9.78 4.67
C CYS A 551 5.34 10.89 3.96
N GLY A 552 5.51 11.11 2.65
CA GLY A 552 4.57 11.96 1.88
C GLY A 552 3.18 11.31 1.68
N VAL A 553 3.07 10.01 1.98
CA VAL A 553 1.96 9.13 1.56
C VAL A 553 1.14 8.57 2.74
N ARG A 554 1.75 8.22 3.89
CA ARG A 554 1.01 7.73 5.07
C ARG A 554 0.34 8.90 5.80
N SER A 555 -0.91 8.71 6.23
CA SER A 555 -1.75 9.71 6.91
C SER A 555 -1.13 10.27 8.19
N CYS A 556 -0.20 9.54 8.82
CA CYS A 556 0.47 9.95 10.05
C CYS A 556 1.33 11.22 9.91
N CYS A 557 1.87 11.53 8.73
CA CYS A 557 2.79 12.67 8.53
C CYS A 557 2.14 13.87 7.80
N LYS A 558 0.80 13.88 7.60
CA LYS A 558 0.08 14.97 6.89
C LYS A 558 -0.21 16.21 7.76
N ARG A 559 0.24 16.22 9.01
CA ARG A 559 0.17 17.39 9.89
C ARG A 559 1.54 17.65 10.45
N ASP A 560 2.22 18.62 9.84
CA ASP A 560 2.90 19.72 10.54
C ASP A 560 3.01 20.89 9.57
#